data_AF-A0A3A0EPA7-F1
#
_entry.id   AF-A0A3A0EPA7-F1
#
_cell.length_a   1.000
_cell.length_b   1.000
_cell.length_c   1.000
_cell.angle_alpha   90.00
_cell.angle_beta   90.00
_cell.angle_gamma   90.00
#
_symmetry.space_group_name_H-M   'P 1'
#
loop_
_entity.id
_entity.type
_entity.pdbx_description
1 polymer ?
#
loop_
_entity_poly.entity_id
_entity_poly.type
_entity_poly.pdbx_seq_one_letter_code
_entity_poly.pdbx_strand_id
1 'polypeptide(L)'
;FVGPLFAVTTIAIFLTFVRDNWIRGYDIRWLLRFGGLLKKGSPHPPSGRFNAGEKAFFWLGVVVLGIVVSVAGFVLDFPNFEQTRFTQQTFWWIHVGAALLFIALVFGHIYIGTIGMEGALEAMETGYVDETWAKEHHRYWYDDIRSGKIPARRSDEATAAALPSQLRG
;
A
#
# COMPACT_ATOMS: atom_id res chain seq x y z
N PHE A 1 -21.63 0.30 13.19
CA PHE A 1 -21.52 -0.74 12.15
C PHE A 1 -20.74 -0.18 10.96
N VAL A 2 -19.41 -0.40 10.92
CA VAL A 2 -18.49 0.20 9.91
C VAL A 2 -17.80 -0.88 9.05
N GLY A 3 -18.04 -2.17 9.35
CA GLY A 3 -17.40 -3.31 8.67
C GLY A 3 -17.55 -3.33 7.14
N PRO A 4 -18.77 -3.13 6.58
CA PRO A 4 -18.94 -3.06 5.13
C PRO A 4 -18.18 -1.92 4.47
N LEU A 5 -18.09 -0.75 5.13
CA LEU A 5 -17.30 0.38 4.62
C LEU A 5 -15.82 0.01 4.53
N PHE A 6 -15.28 -0.64 5.57
CA PHE A 6 -13.90 -1.15 5.55
C PHE A 6 -13.67 -2.11 4.38
N ALA A 7 -14.56 -3.09 4.18
CA ALA A 7 -14.45 -4.06 3.08
C ALA A 7 -14.49 -3.40 1.69
N VAL A 8 -15.38 -2.43 1.47
CA VAL A 8 -15.44 -1.69 0.20
C VAL A 8 -14.18 -0.86 -0.01
N THR A 9 -13.66 -0.26 1.06
CA THR A 9 -12.47 0.60 1.00
C THR A 9 -11.21 -0.21 0.68
N THR A 10 -11.04 -1.41 1.27
CA THR A 10 -9.90 -2.28 0.94
C THR A 10 -9.95 -2.75 -0.51
N ILE A 11 -11.14 -3.02 -1.07
CA ILE A 11 -11.33 -3.31 -2.50
C ILE A 11 -10.92 -2.10 -3.35
N ALA A 12 -11.37 -0.90 -3.00
CA ALA A 12 -11.01 0.32 -3.74
C ALA A 12 -9.49 0.59 -3.73
N ILE A 13 -8.85 0.43 -2.57
CA ILE A 13 -7.39 0.55 -2.43
C ILE A 13 -6.67 -0.52 -3.25
N PHE A 14 -7.15 -1.76 -3.22
CA PHE A 14 -6.57 -2.84 -4.03
C PHE A 14 -6.60 -2.48 -5.52
N LEU A 15 -7.77 -2.13 -6.06
CA LEU A 15 -7.93 -1.79 -7.48
C LEU A 15 -7.08 -0.59 -7.89
N THR A 16 -6.92 0.38 -6.99
CA THR A 16 -6.13 1.59 -7.26
C THR A 16 -4.64 1.31 -7.31
N PHE A 17 -4.11 0.44 -6.44
CA PHE A 17 -2.67 0.34 -6.20
C PHE A 17 -2.04 -1.01 -6.60
N VAL A 18 -2.82 -2.02 -6.99
CA VAL A 18 -2.30 -3.36 -7.32
C VAL A 18 -1.25 -3.34 -8.43
N ARG A 19 -1.45 -2.51 -9.46
CA ARG A 19 -0.53 -2.42 -10.61
C ARG A 19 0.86 -1.96 -10.20
N ASP A 20 0.94 -1.01 -9.30
CA ASP A 20 2.21 -0.45 -8.83
C ASP A 20 2.86 -1.30 -7.73
N ASN A 21 2.08 -2.13 -7.03
CA ASN A 21 2.54 -2.98 -5.93
C ASN A 21 2.97 -4.39 -6.35
N TRP A 22 3.11 -4.66 -7.66
CA TRP A 22 3.57 -5.96 -8.12
C TRP A 22 4.98 -6.28 -7.59
N ILE A 23 5.17 -7.50 -7.09
CA ILE A 23 6.44 -7.97 -6.56
C ILE A 23 7.41 -8.18 -7.73
N ARG A 24 8.58 -7.56 -7.63
CA ARG A 24 9.67 -7.60 -8.61
C ARG A 24 10.92 -8.19 -7.96
N GLY A 25 11.81 -8.77 -8.77
CA GLY A 25 13.01 -9.45 -8.24
C GLY A 25 13.95 -8.56 -7.41
N TYR A 26 13.91 -7.24 -7.58
CA TYR A 26 14.69 -6.32 -6.75
C TYR A 26 14.10 -6.11 -5.35
N ASP A 27 12.82 -6.41 -5.12
CA ASP A 27 12.17 -6.27 -3.82
C ASP A 27 12.75 -7.25 -2.80
N ILE A 28 13.13 -8.45 -3.25
CA ILE A 28 13.80 -9.45 -2.41
C ILE A 28 15.14 -8.89 -1.89
N ARG A 29 15.92 -8.23 -2.75
CA ARG A 29 17.19 -7.59 -2.35
C ARG A 29 16.96 -6.44 -1.37
N TRP A 30 15.85 -5.71 -1.53
CA TRP A 30 15.46 -4.65 -0.60
C TRP A 30 15.10 -5.22 0.78
N LEU A 31 14.31 -6.30 0.83
CA LEU A 31 13.91 -6.99 2.06
C LEU A 31 15.09 -7.59 2.80
N LEU A 32 16.02 -8.25 2.10
CA LEU A 32 17.24 -8.80 2.69
C LEU A 32 18.13 -7.74 3.34
N ARG A 33 18.02 -6.49 2.88
CA ARG A 33 18.72 -5.33 3.45
C ARG A 33 17.87 -4.55 4.45
N PHE A 34 16.64 -4.99 4.72
CA PHE A 34 15.67 -4.33 5.60
C PHE A 34 15.55 -2.83 5.32
N GLY A 35 15.52 -2.46 4.04
CA GLY A 35 15.42 -1.05 3.63
C GLY A 35 16.60 -0.16 4.01
N GLY A 36 17.72 -0.73 4.47
CA GLY A 36 18.86 0.03 5.00
C GLY A 36 18.71 0.44 6.48
N LEU A 37 17.63 0.01 7.15
CA LEU A 37 17.28 0.41 8.53
C LEU A 37 18.20 -0.21 9.61
N LEU A 38 18.92 -1.29 9.28
CA LEU A 38 19.73 -2.03 10.26
C LEU A 38 21.06 -1.34 10.62
N LYS A 39 21.55 -0.42 9.78
CA LYS A 39 22.83 0.26 10.00
C LYS A 39 22.69 1.73 9.61
N LYS A 40 22.85 2.61 10.59
CA LYS A 40 22.82 4.07 10.40
C LYS A 40 23.83 4.48 9.32
N GLY A 41 23.35 5.13 8.25
CA GLY A 41 24.17 5.54 7.10
C GLY A 41 24.34 4.51 5.98
N SER A 42 23.61 3.39 6.02
CA SER A 42 23.62 2.43 4.90
C SER A 42 22.89 3.01 3.68
N PRO A 43 23.40 2.80 2.45
CA PRO A 43 22.68 3.22 1.26
C PRO A 43 21.30 2.57 1.19
N HIS A 44 20.25 3.37 1.01
CA HIS A 44 18.92 2.84 0.76
C HIS A 44 18.95 1.95 -0.49
N PRO A 45 18.46 0.69 -0.39
CA PRO A 45 18.43 -0.18 -1.55
C PRO A 45 17.51 0.44 -2.61
N PRO A 46 17.94 0.47 -3.89
CA PRO A 46 17.15 1.06 -4.95
C PRO A 46 15.79 0.35 -5.06
N SER A 47 14.73 1.15 -5.17
CA SER A 47 13.35 0.68 -5.17
C SER A 47 12.55 1.31 -6.33
N GLY A 48 11.40 0.71 -6.66
CA GLY A 48 10.47 1.27 -7.65
C GLY A 48 9.59 2.35 -7.03
N ARG A 49 8.42 2.64 -7.62
CA ARG A 49 7.48 3.64 -7.06
C ARG A 49 7.08 3.31 -5.62
N PHE A 50 6.90 2.03 -5.33
CA PHE A 50 6.78 1.51 -3.99
C PHE A 50 7.98 0.62 -3.67
N ASN A 51 8.48 0.73 -2.44
CA ASN A 51 9.53 -0.12 -1.91
C ASN A 51 8.96 -1.46 -1.41
N ALA A 52 9.82 -2.40 -1.06
CA ALA A 52 9.35 -3.73 -0.70
C ALA A 52 8.61 -3.78 0.65
N GLY A 53 8.87 -2.84 1.57
CA GLY A 53 8.11 -2.70 2.81
C GLY A 53 6.68 -2.21 2.56
N GLU A 54 6.51 -1.21 1.70
CA GLU A 54 5.18 -0.73 1.27
C GLU A 54 4.40 -1.82 0.54
N LYS A 55 5.07 -2.57 -0.36
CA LYS A 55 4.46 -3.73 -1.02
C LYS A 55 4.08 -4.83 -0.03
N ALA A 56 4.91 -5.09 0.98
CA ALA A 56 4.59 -6.04 2.02
C ALA A 56 3.36 -5.59 2.82
N PHE A 57 3.25 -4.30 3.16
CA PHE A 57 2.05 -3.75 3.81
C PHE A 57 0.81 -3.87 2.91
N PHE A 58 0.93 -3.61 1.61
CA PHE A 58 -0.16 -3.80 0.65
C PHE A 58 -0.62 -5.26 0.59
N TRP A 59 0.27 -6.21 0.36
CA TRP A 59 -0.11 -7.62 0.19
C TRP A 59 -0.51 -8.30 1.51
N LEU A 60 0.24 -8.11 2.59
CA LEU A 60 -0.06 -8.73 3.87
C LEU A 60 -1.18 -7.99 4.61
N GLY A 61 -1.06 -6.68 4.75
CA GLY A 61 -2.04 -5.85 5.45
C GLY A 61 -3.33 -5.73 4.64
N VAL A 62 -3.31 -4.96 3.56
CA VAL A 62 -4.52 -4.61 2.82
C VAL A 62 -5.20 -5.84 2.19
N VAL A 63 -4.44 -6.72 1.54
CA VAL A 63 -5.03 -7.87 0.83
C VAL A 63 -5.32 -9.02 1.79
N VAL A 64 -4.30 -9.66 2.37
CA VAL A 64 -4.52 -10.89 3.16
C VAL A 64 -5.31 -10.60 4.43
N LEU A 65 -4.81 -9.71 5.30
CA LEU A 65 -5.48 -9.43 6.56
C LEU A 65 -6.78 -8.66 6.37
N GLY A 66 -6.86 -7.75 5.39
CA GLY A 66 -8.10 -7.07 5.02
C GLY A 66 -9.20 -8.05 4.63
N ILE A 67 -8.91 -9.03 3.78
CA ILE A 67 -9.87 -10.10 3.42
C ILE A 67 -10.27 -10.91 4.65
N VAL A 68 -9.30 -11.36 5.46
CA VAL A 68 -9.58 -12.19 6.65
C VAL A 68 -10.48 -11.45 7.64
N VAL A 69 -10.15 -10.20 7.97
CA VAL A 69 -10.94 -9.36 8.88
C VAL A 69 -12.34 -9.12 8.31
N SER A 70 -12.46 -8.77 7.02
CA SER A 70 -13.76 -8.55 6.40
C SER A 70 -14.62 -9.80 6.39
N VAL A 71 -14.12 -10.93 5.90
CA VAL A 71 -14.87 -12.19 5.83
C VAL A 71 -15.28 -12.65 7.22
N ALA A 72 -14.36 -12.64 8.19
CA ALA A 72 -14.68 -13.02 9.55
C ALA A 72 -15.70 -12.06 10.19
N GLY A 73 -15.58 -10.75 9.91
CA GLY A 73 -16.54 -9.75 10.39
C GLY A 73 -17.94 -9.99 9.84
N PHE A 74 -18.08 -10.27 8.54
CA PHE A 74 -19.37 -10.61 7.94
C PHE A 74 -20.00 -11.87 8.56
N VAL A 75 -19.21 -12.90 8.86
CA VAL A 75 -19.73 -14.12 9.52
C VAL A 75 -20.24 -13.82 10.94
N LEU A 76 -19.58 -12.92 11.66
CA LEU A 76 -19.97 -12.50 13.01
C LEU A 76 -21.21 -11.58 13.00
N ASP A 77 -21.26 -10.63 12.06
CA ASP A 77 -22.33 -9.63 11.96
C ASP A 77 -23.65 -10.22 11.45
N PHE A 78 -23.59 -11.30 10.66
CA PHE A 78 -24.77 -11.95 10.07
C PHE A 78 -24.91 -13.40 10.54
N PRO A 79 -25.35 -13.64 11.79
CA PRO A 79 -25.57 -14.98 12.36
C PRO A 79 -26.86 -15.64 11.81
N ASN A 80 -27.14 -15.52 10.52
CA ASN A 80 -28.40 -15.92 9.89
C ASN A 80 -28.30 -17.24 9.09
N PHE A 81 -27.15 -17.91 9.12
CA PHE A 81 -26.85 -19.09 8.29
C PHE A 81 -26.65 -20.35 9.14
N GLU A 82 -27.49 -20.53 10.17
CA GLU A 82 -27.42 -21.66 11.10
C GLU A 82 -26.04 -21.82 11.77
N GLN A 83 -25.30 -20.72 11.97
CA GLN A 83 -23.99 -20.76 12.59
C GLN A 83 -24.08 -21.24 14.04
N THR A 84 -23.34 -22.30 14.35
CA THR A 84 -23.23 -22.80 15.73
C THR A 84 -22.45 -21.84 16.62
N ARG A 85 -22.60 -21.97 17.94
CA ARG A 85 -21.76 -21.24 18.91
C ARG A 85 -20.27 -21.49 18.68
N PHE A 86 -19.88 -22.71 18.30
CA PHE A 86 -18.49 -23.04 17.98
C PHE A 86 -18.00 -22.21 16.78
N THR A 87 -18.78 -22.17 15.70
CA THR A 87 -18.48 -21.35 14.50
C THR A 87 -18.28 -19.88 14.88
N GLN A 88 -19.21 -19.29 15.63
CA GLN A 88 -19.13 -17.89 16.06
C GLN A 88 -17.86 -17.62 16.89
N GLN A 89 -17.49 -18.53 17.81
CA GLN A 89 -16.25 -18.40 18.59
C GLN A 89 -14.99 -18.51 17.74
N THR A 90 -14.96 -19.43 16.78
CA THR A 90 -13.82 -19.59 15.86
C THR A 90 -13.60 -18.31 15.04
N PHE A 91 -14.67 -17.77 14.44
CA PHE A 91 -14.57 -16.55 13.65
C PHE A 91 -14.23 -15.32 14.50
N TRP A 92 -14.65 -15.29 15.77
CA TRP A 92 -14.24 -14.24 16.70
C TRP A 92 -12.73 -14.25 16.94
N TRP A 93 -12.13 -15.42 17.21
CA TRP A 93 -10.68 -15.55 17.40
C TRP A 93 -9.89 -15.18 16.14
N ILE A 94 -10.37 -15.59 14.96
CA ILE A 94 -9.76 -15.22 13.68
C ILE A 94 -9.84 -13.71 13.49
N HIS A 95 -11.01 -13.11 13.68
CA HIS A 95 -11.23 -11.69 13.47
C HIS A 95 -10.37 -10.85 14.42
N VAL A 96 -10.40 -11.14 15.73
CA VAL A 96 -9.63 -10.35 16.71
C VAL A 96 -8.13 -10.51 16.50
N GLY A 97 -7.64 -11.72 16.20
CA GLY A 97 -6.22 -11.96 15.94
C GLY A 97 -5.75 -11.23 14.68
N ALA A 98 -6.48 -11.34 13.58
CA ALA A 98 -6.14 -10.66 12.34
C ALA A 98 -6.24 -9.13 12.47
N ALA A 99 -7.27 -8.63 13.17
CA ALA A 99 -7.45 -7.20 13.41
C ALA A 99 -6.31 -6.61 14.25
N LEU A 100 -5.89 -7.29 15.33
CA LEU A 100 -4.76 -6.83 16.15
C LEU A 100 -3.45 -6.79 15.35
N LEU A 101 -3.21 -7.80 14.50
CA LEU A 101 -2.04 -7.81 13.63
C LEU A 101 -2.11 -6.68 12.58
N PHE A 102 -3.27 -6.46 11.97
CA PHE A 102 -3.48 -5.36 11.02
C PHE A 102 -3.23 -4.00 11.69
N ILE A 103 -3.75 -3.78 12.90
CA ILE A 103 -3.53 -2.56 13.68
C ILE A 103 -2.04 -2.34 13.96
N ALA A 104 -1.31 -3.39 14.35
CA ALA A 104 0.13 -3.31 14.56
C ALA A 104 0.90 -2.91 13.29
N LEU A 105 0.53 -3.48 12.13
CA LEU A 105 1.11 -3.09 10.83
C LEU A 105 0.77 -1.64 10.47
N VAL A 106 -0.45 -1.19 10.73
CA VAL A 106 -0.86 0.21 10.49
C VAL A 106 -0.05 1.16 11.35
N PHE A 107 0.21 0.85 12.63
CA PHE A 107 1.09 1.69 13.44
C PHE A 107 2.51 1.76 12.86
N GLY A 108 3.06 0.65 12.38
CA GLY A 108 4.34 0.65 11.67
C GLY A 108 4.31 1.51 10.41
N HIS A 109 3.24 1.44 9.62
CA HIS A 109 3.05 2.25 8.42
C HIS A 109 2.94 3.74 8.73
N ILE A 110 2.14 4.12 9.74
CA ILE A 110 2.02 5.51 10.20
C ILE A 110 3.37 6.03 10.68
N TYR A 111 4.12 5.24 11.46
CA TYR A 111 5.42 5.65 11.96
C TYR A 111 6.40 5.96 10.81
N ILE A 112 6.54 5.07 9.84
CA ILE A 112 7.43 5.28 8.69
C ILE A 112 6.94 6.43 7.80
N GLY A 113 5.64 6.55 7.57
CA GLY A 113 5.06 7.62 6.73
C GLY A 113 5.07 9.01 7.37
N THR A 114 5.38 9.13 8.66
CA THR A 114 5.40 10.42 9.37
C THR A 114 6.79 10.80 9.84
N ILE A 115 7.37 10.02 10.77
CA ILE A 115 8.62 10.35 11.46
C ILE A 115 9.79 9.54 10.88
N GLY A 116 9.53 8.31 10.43
CA GLY A 116 10.59 7.38 9.98
C GLY A 116 11.15 7.68 8.59
N MET A 117 10.47 8.50 7.78
CA MET A 117 10.91 8.92 6.46
C MET A 117 10.53 10.38 6.22
N GLU A 118 11.53 11.26 6.24
CA GLU A 118 11.33 12.68 5.98
C GLU A 118 10.75 12.91 4.58
N GLY A 119 9.80 13.85 4.47
CA GLY A 119 9.10 14.16 3.22
C GLY A 119 7.98 13.19 2.81
N ALA A 120 7.86 12.01 3.43
CA ALA A 120 6.83 11.03 3.06
C ALA A 120 5.40 11.52 3.34
N LEU A 121 5.18 12.23 4.45
CA LEU A 121 3.86 12.79 4.78
C LEU A 121 3.45 13.89 3.79
N GLU A 122 4.35 14.83 3.51
CA GLU A 122 4.13 15.91 2.54
C GLU A 122 3.87 15.35 1.13
N ALA A 123 4.55 14.26 0.76
CA ALA A 123 4.30 13.55 -0.49
C ALA A 123 2.88 12.97 -0.58
N MET A 124 2.35 12.44 0.52
CA MET A 124 0.99 11.91 0.59
C MET A 124 -0.07 13.01 0.56
N GLU A 125 0.20 14.16 1.21
CA GLU A 125 -0.73 15.29 1.26
C GLU A 125 -0.79 16.07 -0.06
N THR A 126 0.36 16.34 -0.66
CA THR A 126 0.47 17.17 -1.87
C THR A 126 0.40 16.36 -3.16
N GLY A 127 0.78 15.08 -3.11
CA GLY A 127 0.95 14.22 -4.28
C GLY A 127 2.25 14.45 -5.06
N TYR A 128 3.16 15.29 -4.58
CA TYR A 128 4.42 15.62 -5.23
C TYR A 128 5.63 15.29 -4.36
N VAL A 129 6.74 14.93 -5.00
CA VAL A 129 8.04 14.72 -4.35
C VAL A 129 9.13 15.41 -5.16
N ASP A 130 10.17 15.87 -4.48
CA ASP A 130 11.33 16.43 -5.17
C ASP A 130 12.20 15.34 -5.80
N GLU A 131 13.03 15.76 -6.75
CA GLU A 131 13.89 14.86 -7.53
C GLU A 131 14.95 14.16 -6.66
N THR A 132 15.45 14.84 -5.63
CA THR A 132 16.47 14.29 -4.73
C THR A 132 15.88 13.18 -3.90
N TRP A 133 14.71 13.41 -3.32
CA TRP A 133 13.98 12.40 -2.55
C TRP A 133 13.65 11.17 -3.40
N ALA A 134 13.16 11.37 -4.64
CA ALA A 134 12.87 10.28 -5.57
C ALA A 134 14.13 9.47 -5.91
N LYS A 135 15.27 10.13 -6.10
CA LYS A 135 16.56 9.50 -6.40
C LYS A 135 17.13 8.72 -5.22
N GLU A 136 16.89 9.18 -3.99
CA GLU A 136 17.37 8.56 -2.76
C GLU A 136 16.51 7.37 -2.32
N HIS A 137 15.18 7.49 -2.38
CA HIS A 137 14.25 6.49 -1.85
C HIS A 137 13.69 5.56 -2.92
N HIS A 138 13.51 6.05 -4.16
CA HIS A 138 12.79 5.38 -5.24
C HIS A 138 13.56 5.41 -6.57
N ARG A 139 14.87 5.14 -6.52
CA ARG A 139 15.79 5.28 -7.65
C ARG A 139 15.32 4.68 -8.98
N TYR A 140 14.73 3.47 -9.00
CA TYR A 140 14.27 2.89 -10.27
C TYR A 140 13.08 3.65 -10.85
N TRP A 141 12.22 4.20 -10.00
CA TRP A 141 11.11 5.04 -10.45
C TRP A 141 11.62 6.39 -10.98
N TYR A 142 12.61 6.99 -10.32
CA TYR A 142 13.31 8.16 -10.84
C TYR A 142 13.93 7.90 -12.21
N ASP A 143 14.65 6.78 -12.39
CA ASP A 143 15.27 6.42 -13.66
C ASP A 143 14.22 6.19 -14.78
N ASP A 144 13.07 5.60 -14.45
CA ASP A 144 11.96 5.42 -15.39
C ASP A 144 11.32 6.76 -15.81
N ILE A 145 11.23 7.75 -14.91
CA ILE A 145 10.78 9.11 -15.26
C ILE A 145 11.82 9.80 -16.15
N ARG A 146 13.09 9.75 -15.76
CA ARG A 146 14.18 10.41 -16.49
C ARG A 146 14.37 9.84 -17.90
N SER A 147 14.13 8.55 -18.08
CA SER A 147 14.17 7.89 -19.39
C SER A 147 12.91 8.11 -20.24
N GLY A 148 11.90 8.82 -19.72
CA GLY A 148 10.65 9.10 -20.43
C GLY A 148 9.68 7.91 -20.51
N LYS A 149 9.95 6.79 -19.82
CA LYS A 149 9.02 5.66 -19.77
C LYS A 149 7.76 5.98 -18.97
N ILE A 150 7.88 6.88 -18.01
CA ILE A 150 6.79 7.37 -17.17
C ILE A 150 6.82 8.90 -17.22
N PRO A 151 5.69 9.58 -17.47
CA PRO A 151 5.67 11.03 -17.43
C PRO A 151 5.90 11.54 -16.01
N ALA A 152 6.62 12.67 -15.89
CA ALA A 152 6.87 13.32 -14.61
C ALA A 152 5.58 13.84 -13.94
N ARG A 153 4.57 14.23 -14.74
CA ARG A 153 3.24 14.63 -14.27
C ARG A 153 2.16 13.75 -14.91
N ARG A 154 1.53 12.89 -14.11
CA ARG A 154 0.45 12.01 -14.60
C ARG A 154 -0.91 12.70 -14.70
N SER A 155 -1.14 13.77 -13.93
CA SER A 155 -2.37 14.57 -13.96
C SER A 155 -2.62 15.20 -15.32
N ASP A 156 -1.55 15.68 -15.95
CA ASP A 156 -1.59 16.42 -17.20
C ASP A 156 -1.96 15.47 -18.36
N GLU A 157 -1.47 14.24 -18.30
CA GLU A 157 -1.82 13.18 -19.26
C GLU A 157 -3.23 12.62 -19.03
N ALA A 158 -3.68 12.47 -17.77
CA ALA A 158 -5.07 12.07 -17.48
C ALA A 158 -6.06 13.14 -17.98
N THR A 159 -5.72 14.42 -17.83
CA THR A 159 -6.50 15.55 -18.37
C THR A 159 -6.48 15.53 -19.90
N ALA A 160 -5.31 15.32 -20.53
CA ALA A 160 -5.18 15.20 -21.98
C ALA A 160 -5.93 13.98 -22.56
N ALA A 161 -5.93 12.86 -21.85
CA ALA A 161 -6.62 11.63 -22.23
C ALA A 161 -8.15 11.73 -22.05
N ALA A 162 -8.63 12.53 -21.10
CA ALA A 162 -10.06 12.79 -20.90
C ALA A 162 -10.63 13.79 -21.92
N LEU A 163 -9.78 14.58 -22.60
CA LEU A 163 -10.23 15.51 -23.65
C LEU A 163 -10.67 14.76 -24.93
N PRO A 164 -11.82 15.16 -25.54
CA PRO A 164 -12.24 14.67 -26.85
C PRO A 164 -11.14 14.84 -27.89
N SER A 165 -11.04 13.91 -28.84
CA SER A 165 -9.96 13.87 -29.85
C SER A 165 -9.81 15.15 -30.68
N GLN A 166 -10.89 15.95 -30.79
CA GLN A 166 -10.94 17.23 -31.51
C GLN A 166 -10.22 18.39 -30.78
N LEU A 167 -9.86 18.21 -29.50
CA LEU A 167 -9.24 19.22 -28.64
C LEU A 167 -7.81 18.85 -28.21
N ARG A 168 -7.26 17.75 -28.75
CA ARG A 168 -5.85 17.38 -28.58
C ARG A 168 -5.06 18.05 -29.70
N GLY A 169 -4.52 19.23 -29.43
CA GLY A 169 -3.66 19.99 -30.35
C GLY A 169 -2.32 19.32 -30.60
#